data_AF-A0A286N1W6-F1
#
_entry.id   AF-A0A286N1W6-F1
#
_cell.length_a   1.000
_cell.length_b   1.000
_cell.length_c   1.000
_cell.angle_alpha   90.00
_cell.angle_beta   90.00
_cell.angle_gamma   90.00
#
_symmetry.space_group_name_H-M   'P 1'
#
loop_
_entity.id
_entity.type
_entity.pdbx_description
1 polymer ?
#
loop_
_entity_poly.entity_id
_entity_poly.type
_entity_poly.pdbx_seq_one_letter_code
_entity_poly.pdbx_strand_id
1 'polypeptide(L)'
;MFSERMNDGIDRDPQQYFKRANSKVPERGGAKKVRFGETPTERKEHLIAQRERWADLQNAYLERYQHADRVDARSLKAQGIGREPERHLGAGQVQRFDTDQLQAILERREAERQVQQCCDERDSVIDVTTSLREAISERDTLMLKQTQKSDPEQDAVSGRVFDFEKEPEKRHCCK
;
A
#
# COMPACT_ATOMS: atom_id res chain seq x y z
N MET A 1 20.84 18.77 -9.88
CA MET A 1 21.35 18.68 -11.28
C MET A 1 22.43 17.60 -11.30
N PHE A 2 22.38 16.65 -12.22
CA PHE A 2 23.44 15.62 -12.39
C PHE A 2 24.00 15.68 -13.82
N SER A 3 25.28 15.31 -13.99
CA SER A 3 25.90 15.17 -15.30
C SER A 3 25.63 13.76 -15.84
N GLU A 4 25.24 13.66 -17.11
CA GLU A 4 25.15 12.37 -17.81
C GLU A 4 26.51 11.88 -18.34
N ARG A 5 27.57 12.66 -18.12
CA ARG A 5 28.94 12.26 -18.47
C ARG A 5 29.48 11.34 -17.38
N MET A 6 29.92 10.16 -17.80
CA MET A 6 30.56 9.17 -16.94
C MET A 6 31.89 9.73 -16.43
N ASN A 7 32.11 9.64 -15.11
CA ASN A 7 33.43 9.89 -14.53
C ASN A 7 34.26 8.60 -14.69
N ASP A 8 35.16 8.59 -15.67
CA ASP A 8 36.05 7.48 -15.99
C ASP A 8 37.45 7.64 -15.36
N GLY A 9 37.63 8.64 -14.48
CA GLY A 9 38.91 8.89 -13.78
C GLY A 9 39.99 9.56 -14.63
N ILE A 10 39.71 9.88 -15.90
CA ILE A 10 40.65 10.58 -16.78
C ILE A 10 40.48 12.09 -16.60
N ASP A 11 41.56 12.75 -16.21
CA ASP A 11 41.58 14.21 -16.08
C ASP A 11 41.47 14.88 -17.45
N ARG A 12 40.55 15.85 -17.56
CA ARG A 12 40.24 16.55 -18.80
C ARG A 12 39.91 18.00 -18.51
N ASP A 13 40.51 18.88 -19.30
CA ASP A 13 40.14 20.29 -19.32
C ASP A 13 38.64 20.47 -19.66
N PRO A 14 37.92 21.46 -19.09
CA PRO A 14 36.51 21.69 -19.38
C PRO A 14 36.17 21.78 -20.87
N GLN A 15 37.07 22.36 -21.69
CA GLN A 15 36.86 22.47 -23.12
C GLN A 15 36.98 21.13 -23.86
N GLN A 16 37.68 20.16 -23.27
CA GLN A 16 37.75 18.78 -23.76
C GLN A 16 36.62 17.91 -23.20
N TYR A 17 36.26 18.07 -21.93
CA TYR A 17 35.31 17.22 -21.21
C TYR A 17 33.96 17.04 -21.94
N PHE A 18 33.43 18.12 -22.51
CA PHE A 18 32.15 18.11 -23.22
C PHE A 18 32.24 17.76 -24.72
N LYS A 19 33.44 17.52 -25.27
CA LYS A 19 33.59 17.08 -26.67
C LYS A 19 32.98 15.69 -26.89
N ARG A 20 32.91 15.28 -28.15
CA ARG A 20 32.50 13.92 -28.52
C ARG A 20 33.48 12.91 -27.90
N ALA A 21 32.93 11.85 -27.30
CA ALA A 21 33.74 10.79 -26.75
C ALA A 21 34.45 10.01 -27.85
N ASN A 22 35.68 9.57 -27.56
CA ASN A 22 36.45 8.71 -28.43
C ASN A 22 36.56 7.32 -27.79
N SER A 23 35.79 6.35 -28.28
CA SER A 23 35.77 4.99 -27.72
C SER A 23 37.09 4.23 -27.90
N LYS A 24 37.90 4.60 -28.90
CA LYS A 24 39.19 3.93 -29.17
C LYS A 24 40.33 4.50 -28.31
N VAL A 25 40.30 5.81 -28.07
CA VAL A 25 41.31 6.51 -27.25
C VAL A 25 40.60 7.52 -26.34
N PRO A 26 40.13 7.10 -25.15
CA PRO A 26 39.32 7.93 -24.26
C PRO A 26 39.98 9.23 -23.79
N GLU A 27 41.31 9.25 -23.70
CA GLU A 27 42.12 10.42 -23.30
C GLU A 27 42.13 11.54 -24.35
N ARG A 28 41.88 11.22 -25.63
CA ARG A 28 41.86 12.20 -26.73
C ARG A 28 40.46 12.69 -27.08
N GLY A 29 39.44 12.23 -26.35
CA GLY A 29 38.04 12.63 -26.52
C GLY A 29 37.47 13.30 -25.28
N GLY A 30 36.19 13.67 -25.35
CA GLY A 30 35.43 14.06 -24.18
C GLY A 30 34.93 12.88 -23.36
N ALA A 31 34.35 13.15 -22.19
CA ALA A 31 33.81 12.13 -21.31
C ALA A 31 32.63 11.40 -21.97
N LYS A 32 32.55 10.08 -21.82
CA LYS A 32 31.47 9.28 -22.41
C LYS A 32 30.13 9.63 -21.76
N LYS A 33 29.08 9.80 -22.54
CA LYS A 33 27.71 9.89 -22.00
C LYS A 33 27.24 8.50 -21.62
N VAL A 34 26.72 8.32 -20.40
CA VAL A 34 26.29 7.01 -19.88
C VAL A 34 25.17 6.42 -20.73
N ARG A 35 24.19 7.25 -21.10
CA ARG A 35 22.94 6.86 -21.77
C ARG A 35 22.87 7.33 -23.21
N PHE A 36 23.98 7.24 -23.95
CA PHE A 36 23.99 7.64 -25.35
C PHE A 36 23.48 6.51 -26.25
N GLY A 37 22.40 6.77 -26.99
CA GLY A 37 21.85 5.84 -27.97
C GLY A 37 20.72 4.93 -27.46
N GLU A 38 20.22 5.16 -26.24
CA GLU A 38 19.07 4.41 -25.72
C GLU A 38 17.81 4.63 -26.55
N THR A 39 17.08 3.54 -26.75
CA THR A 39 15.75 3.53 -27.36
C THR A 39 14.74 4.22 -26.43
N PRO A 40 13.59 4.68 -26.97
CA PRO A 40 12.52 5.23 -26.15
C PRO A 40 12.02 4.27 -25.06
N THR A 41 12.04 2.96 -25.33
CA THR A 41 11.62 1.91 -24.39
C THR A 41 12.59 1.80 -23.21
N GLU A 42 13.89 1.66 -23.46
CA GLU A 42 14.92 1.58 -22.42
C GLU A 42 14.91 2.84 -21.54
N ARG A 43 14.74 4.02 -22.15
CA ARG A 43 14.62 5.28 -21.41
C ARG A 43 13.41 5.30 -20.48
N LYS A 44 12.28 4.76 -20.94
CA LYS A 44 11.06 4.65 -20.15
C LYS A 44 11.24 3.70 -18.98
N GLU A 45 11.85 2.53 -19.22
CA GLU A 45 12.16 1.55 -18.17
C GLU A 45 13.10 2.13 -17.11
N HIS A 46 14.17 2.80 -17.52
CA HIS A 46 15.09 3.47 -16.60
C HIS A 46 14.36 4.52 -15.75
N LEU A 47 13.46 5.29 -16.36
CA LEU A 47 12.67 6.31 -15.65
C LEU A 47 11.68 5.69 -14.66
N ILE A 48 11.04 4.57 -15.00
CA ILE A 48 10.18 3.82 -14.07
C ILE A 48 11.01 3.31 -12.90
N ALA A 49 12.12 2.62 -13.17
CA ALA A 49 13.02 2.09 -12.14
C ALA A 49 13.58 3.19 -11.24
N GLN A 50 13.86 4.39 -11.79
CA GLN A 50 14.29 5.53 -10.99
C GLN A 50 13.18 6.05 -10.06
N ARG A 51 11.93 6.08 -10.53
CA ARG A 51 10.78 6.47 -9.70
C ARG A 51 10.52 5.47 -8.57
N GLU A 52 10.64 4.18 -8.87
CA GLU A 52 10.52 3.11 -7.87
C GLU A 52 11.58 3.24 -6.78
N ARG A 53 12.87 3.31 -7.16
CA ARG A 53 13.97 3.50 -6.19
C ARG A 53 13.78 4.75 -5.33
N TRP A 54 13.23 5.82 -5.89
CA TRP A 54 12.94 7.03 -5.13
C TRP A 54 11.79 6.82 -4.14
N ALA A 55 10.69 6.20 -4.56
CA ALA A 55 9.57 5.89 -3.68
C ALA A 55 9.99 4.98 -2.52
N ASP A 56 10.77 3.93 -2.80
CA ASP A 56 11.30 3.02 -1.78
C ASP A 56 12.16 3.76 -0.76
N LEU A 57 13.08 4.60 -1.24
CA LEU A 57 13.94 5.41 -0.39
C LEU A 57 13.10 6.35 0.49
N GLN A 58 12.15 7.07 -0.12
CA GLN A 58 11.29 8.00 0.60
C GLN A 58 10.46 7.28 1.67
N ASN A 59 9.85 6.14 1.34
CA ASN A 59 9.05 5.35 2.27
C ASN A 59 9.90 4.80 3.43
N ALA A 60 11.12 4.34 3.17
CA ALA A 60 12.03 3.89 4.22
C ALA A 60 12.35 5.01 5.24
N TYR A 61 12.50 6.25 4.76
CA TYR A 61 12.69 7.40 5.67
C TYR A 61 11.40 7.82 6.37
N LEU A 62 10.24 7.77 5.70
CA LEU A 62 8.95 8.03 6.33
C LEU A 62 8.68 7.05 7.47
N GLU A 63 8.95 5.76 7.25
CA GLU A 63 8.84 4.72 8.27
C GLU A 63 9.83 4.93 9.42
N ARG A 64 11.10 5.23 9.11
CA ARG A 64 12.13 5.51 10.12
C ARG A 64 11.74 6.63 11.08
N TYR A 65 11.04 7.64 10.58
CA TYR A 65 10.55 8.78 11.37
C TYR A 65 9.07 8.65 11.77
N GLN A 66 8.49 7.45 11.67
CA GLN A 66 7.14 7.12 12.16
C GLN A 66 6.02 7.95 11.51
N HIS A 67 6.21 8.40 10.28
CA HIS A 67 5.13 8.97 9.48
C HIS A 67 4.23 7.86 8.96
N ALA A 68 2.91 8.07 8.96
CA ALA A 68 1.94 7.13 8.42
C ALA A 68 1.85 7.20 6.88
N ASP A 69 2.17 8.34 6.29
CA ASP A 69 2.08 8.58 4.85
C ASP A 69 3.03 7.67 4.06
N ARG A 70 2.61 7.26 2.85
CA ARG A 70 3.41 6.47 1.91
C ARG A 70 3.26 7.03 0.50
N VAL A 71 4.31 6.86 -0.30
CA VAL A 71 4.36 7.26 -1.69
C VAL A 71 4.44 6.02 -2.58
N ASP A 72 3.62 6.00 -3.63
CA ASP A 72 3.64 4.96 -4.66
C ASP A 72 4.02 5.58 -6.01
N ALA A 73 5.00 4.98 -6.68
CA ALA A 73 5.52 5.44 -7.98
C ALA A 73 4.58 5.10 -9.17
N ARG A 74 3.62 4.20 -8.98
CA ARG A 74 2.66 3.76 -9.99
C ARG A 74 1.61 4.83 -10.24
N SER A 75 0.98 4.82 -11.42
CA SER A 75 -0.17 5.68 -11.68
C SER A 75 -1.40 5.26 -10.86
N LEU A 76 -2.35 6.17 -10.61
CA LEU A 76 -3.60 5.86 -9.91
C LEU A 76 -4.31 4.63 -10.52
N LYS A 77 -4.37 4.56 -11.85
CA LYS A 77 -4.93 3.41 -12.56
C LYS A 77 -4.19 2.10 -12.25
N ALA A 78 -2.86 2.12 -12.18
CA ALA A 78 -2.07 0.93 -11.86
C ALA A 78 -2.14 0.53 -10.38
N GLN A 79 -2.52 1.47 -9.51
CA GLN A 79 -2.85 1.21 -8.11
C GLN A 79 -4.29 0.67 -7.93
N GLY A 80 -5.10 0.67 -9.00
CA GLY A 80 -6.53 0.32 -8.93
C GLY A 80 -7.42 1.45 -8.40
N ILE A 81 -6.89 2.66 -8.28
CA ILE A 81 -7.62 3.82 -7.77
C ILE A 81 -8.40 4.46 -8.93
N GLY A 82 -9.72 4.48 -8.82
CA GLY A 82 -10.65 5.05 -9.81
C GLY A 82 -10.83 6.58 -9.73
N ARG A 83 -9.94 7.29 -9.03
CA ARG A 83 -9.97 8.75 -8.90
C ARG A 83 -9.29 9.40 -10.10
N GLU A 84 -9.91 10.47 -10.60
CA GLU A 84 -9.31 11.31 -11.63
C GLU A 84 -8.13 12.13 -11.08
N PRO A 85 -6.97 12.14 -11.76
CA PRO A 85 -5.85 13.00 -11.36
C PRO A 85 -6.24 14.47 -11.32
N GLU A 86 -5.75 15.19 -10.32
CA GLU A 86 -5.95 16.64 -10.25
C GLU A 86 -5.26 17.35 -11.43
N ARG A 87 -5.90 18.39 -11.98
CA ARG A 87 -5.29 19.22 -13.02
C ARG A 87 -4.10 19.97 -12.45
N HIS A 88 -2.96 19.93 -13.15
CA HIS A 88 -1.82 20.75 -12.76
C HIS A 88 -2.17 22.25 -12.82
N LEU A 89 -2.02 22.93 -11.69
CA LEU A 89 -2.18 24.38 -11.56
C LEU A 89 -0.79 25.01 -11.62
N GLY A 90 -0.45 25.63 -12.75
CA GLY A 90 0.84 26.27 -12.94
C GLY A 90 1.00 27.52 -12.06
N ALA A 91 2.24 27.90 -11.74
CA ALA A 91 2.52 29.02 -10.83
C ALA A 91 1.83 30.33 -11.25
N GLY A 92 1.85 30.67 -12.55
CA GLY A 92 1.19 31.87 -13.07
C GLY A 92 -0.34 31.81 -13.03
N GLN A 93 -0.94 30.62 -13.00
CA GLN A 93 -2.38 30.46 -12.82
C GLN A 93 -2.75 30.62 -11.34
N VAL A 94 -1.99 30.00 -10.45
CA VAL A 94 -2.21 30.11 -8.99
C VAL A 94 -2.09 31.56 -8.51
N GLN A 95 -1.16 32.34 -9.06
CA GLN A 95 -1.00 33.76 -8.76
C GLN A 95 -2.19 34.63 -9.16
N ARG A 96 -3.03 34.18 -10.09
CA ARG A 96 -4.21 34.92 -10.58
C ARG A 96 -5.50 34.53 -9.85
N PHE A 97 -5.43 33.58 -8.92
CA PHE A 97 -6.61 33.17 -8.18
C PHE A 97 -6.94 34.16 -7.08
N ASP A 98 -8.23 34.47 -6.98
CA ASP A 98 -8.77 35.15 -5.80
C ASP A 98 -8.84 34.20 -4.61
N THR A 99 -9.00 34.77 -3.41
CA THR A 99 -9.12 34.01 -2.14
C THR A 99 -10.20 32.94 -2.20
N ASP A 100 -11.34 33.27 -2.78
CA ASP A 100 -12.51 32.39 -2.84
C ASP A 100 -12.24 31.20 -3.78
N GLN A 101 -11.51 31.43 -4.87
CA GLN A 101 -11.09 30.38 -5.79
C GLN A 101 -10.08 29.44 -5.15
N LEU A 102 -9.16 29.98 -4.33
CA LEU A 102 -8.21 29.18 -3.56
C LEU A 102 -8.93 28.34 -2.49
N GLN A 103 -9.89 28.93 -1.78
CA GLN A 103 -10.71 28.23 -0.80
C GLN A 103 -11.49 27.08 -1.44
N ALA A 104 -12.17 27.32 -2.56
CA ALA A 104 -12.89 26.26 -3.28
C ALA A 104 -11.99 25.09 -3.71
N ILE A 105 -10.73 25.36 -4.08
CA ILE A 105 -9.74 24.31 -4.40
C ILE A 105 -9.36 23.51 -3.15
N LEU A 106 -9.14 24.18 -2.01
CA LEU A 106 -8.81 23.52 -0.74
C LEU A 106 -9.97 22.66 -0.23
N GLU A 107 -11.18 23.20 -0.24
CA GLU A 107 -12.41 22.49 0.16
C GLU A 107 -12.62 21.24 -0.69
N ARG A 108 -12.43 21.33 -2.01
CA ARG A 108 -12.48 20.16 -2.89
C ARG A 108 -11.44 19.11 -2.51
N ARG A 109 -10.20 19.52 -2.24
CA ARG A 109 -9.12 18.58 -1.84
C ARG A 109 -9.39 17.92 -0.49
N GLU A 110 -9.98 18.64 0.45
CA GLU A 110 -10.40 18.10 1.74
C GLU A 110 -11.54 17.10 1.58
N ALA A 111 -12.56 17.42 0.79
CA ALA A 111 -13.65 16.49 0.48
C ALA A 111 -13.13 15.21 -0.19
N GLU A 112 -12.21 15.32 -1.17
CA GLU A 112 -11.58 14.17 -1.80
C GLU A 112 -10.78 13.31 -0.80
N ARG A 113 -10.09 13.94 0.16
CA ARG A 113 -9.35 13.23 1.22
C ARG A 113 -10.29 12.51 2.18
N GLN A 114 -11.40 13.14 2.57
CA GLN A 114 -12.41 12.52 3.43
C GLN A 114 -13.04 11.30 2.76
N VAL A 115 -13.38 11.39 1.47
CA VAL A 115 -13.90 10.23 0.71
C VAL A 115 -12.89 9.09 0.70
N GLN A 116 -11.60 9.40 0.47
CA GLN A 116 -10.54 8.38 0.52
C GLN A 116 -10.45 7.73 1.90
N GLN A 117 -10.46 8.52 2.97
CA GLN A 117 -10.44 8.01 4.35
C GLN A 117 -11.64 7.10 4.64
N CYS A 118 -12.86 7.49 4.23
CA CYS A 118 -14.03 6.65 4.41
C CYS A 118 -13.96 5.35 3.60
N CYS A 119 -13.37 5.37 2.39
CA CYS A 119 -13.13 4.17 1.61
C CYS A 119 -12.10 3.25 2.30
N ASP A 120 -10.98 3.82 2.76
CA ASP A 120 -9.93 3.08 3.45
C ASP A 120 -10.45 2.48 4.77
N GLU A 121 -11.26 3.22 5.53
CA GLU A 121 -11.93 2.73 6.74
C GLU A 121 -12.83 1.54 6.43
N ARG A 122 -13.70 1.67 5.42
CA ARG A 122 -14.58 0.58 4.99
C ARG A 122 -13.79 -0.66 4.57
N ASP A 123 -12.72 -0.48 3.82
CA ASP A 123 -11.90 -1.57 3.29
C ASP A 123 -10.95 -2.16 4.37
N SER A 124 -10.66 -1.42 5.44
CA SER A 124 -9.90 -1.88 6.62
C SER A 124 -10.73 -2.76 7.58
N VAL A 125 -12.06 -2.68 7.51
CA VAL A 125 -12.93 -3.63 8.20
C VAL A 125 -12.72 -4.98 7.51
N ILE A 126 -11.98 -5.88 8.18
CA ILE A 126 -11.76 -7.28 7.81
C ILE A 126 -13.02 -7.80 7.11
N ASP A 127 -12.89 -8.44 5.93
CA ASP A 127 -14.02 -9.10 5.27
C ASP A 127 -14.50 -10.28 6.13
N VAL A 128 -15.29 -9.95 7.14
CA VAL A 128 -15.94 -10.91 8.03
C VAL A 128 -16.97 -11.68 7.24
N THR A 129 -17.45 -11.23 6.07
CA THR A 129 -18.49 -11.98 5.34
C THR A 129 -17.99 -13.30 4.80
N THR A 130 -16.71 -13.37 4.41
CA THR A 130 -16.07 -14.63 4.00
C THR A 130 -15.80 -15.52 5.23
N SER A 131 -15.23 -14.96 6.30
CA SER A 131 -14.99 -15.68 7.56
C SER A 131 -16.27 -16.15 8.27
N LEU A 132 -17.37 -15.41 8.16
CA LEU A 132 -18.66 -15.69 8.81
C LEU A 132 -19.48 -16.68 7.97
N ARG A 133 -19.40 -16.63 6.64
CA ARG A 133 -19.94 -17.68 5.77
C ARG A 133 -19.22 -19.02 6.01
N GLU A 134 -17.90 -18.99 6.11
CA GLU A 134 -17.09 -20.17 6.46
C GLU A 134 -17.49 -20.68 7.86
N ALA A 135 -17.52 -19.81 8.87
CA ALA A 135 -17.93 -20.18 10.23
C ALA A 135 -19.36 -20.72 10.33
N ILE A 136 -20.32 -20.17 9.56
CA ILE A 136 -21.70 -20.68 9.49
C ILE A 136 -21.71 -22.06 8.84
N SER A 137 -20.97 -22.27 7.74
CA SER A 137 -20.92 -23.56 7.07
C SER A 137 -20.21 -24.64 7.91
N GLU A 138 -19.17 -24.28 8.65
CA GLU A 138 -18.54 -25.14 9.65
C GLU A 138 -19.53 -25.51 10.76
N ARG A 139 -20.27 -24.54 11.31
CA ARG A 139 -21.32 -24.81 12.29
C ARG A 139 -22.41 -25.74 11.73
N ASP A 140 -22.89 -25.47 10.52
CA ASP A 140 -23.97 -26.24 9.90
C ASP A 140 -23.54 -27.67 9.57
N THR A 141 -22.29 -27.86 9.12
CA THR A 141 -21.73 -29.21 8.89
C THR A 141 -21.49 -29.97 10.19
N LEU A 142 -21.09 -29.30 11.27
CA LEU A 142 -20.97 -29.91 12.60
C LEU A 142 -22.34 -30.30 13.16
N MET A 143 -23.36 -29.46 12.99
CA MET A 143 -24.75 -29.76 13.38
C MET A 143 -25.31 -30.94 12.61
N LEU A 144 -25.00 -31.06 11.31
CA LEU A 144 -25.40 -32.21 10.48
C LEU A 144 -24.69 -33.51 10.90
N LYS A 145 -23.41 -33.44 11.27
CA LYS A 145 -22.66 -34.58 11.82
C LYS A 145 -23.17 -35.05 13.19
N GLN A 146 -23.73 -34.15 13.99
CA GLN A 146 -24.37 -34.49 15.27
C GLN A 146 -25.74 -35.14 15.05
N THR A 147 -26.55 -34.62 14.13
CA THR A 147 -27.87 -35.20 13.79
C THR A 147 -27.78 -36.54 13.06
N GLN A 148 -26.73 -36.80 12.28
CA GLN A 148 -26.49 -38.13 11.69
C GLN A 148 -25.94 -39.16 12.69
N LYS A 149 -25.49 -38.72 13.88
CA LYS A 149 -25.02 -39.60 14.98
C LYS A 149 -26.13 -40.02 15.95
N SER A 150 -27.33 -39.46 15.84
CA SER A 150 -28.52 -39.82 16.60
C SER A 150 -29.59 -40.26 15.58
N ASP A 151 -29.81 -41.55 15.33
CA ASP A 151 -30.62 -42.47 16.16
C ASP A 151 -30.53 -43.92 15.61
N PRO A 152 -31.00 -44.97 16.32
CA PRO A 152 -30.95 -45.26 17.76
C PRO A 152 -30.39 -46.67 18.05
N GLU A 153 -29.49 -46.82 19.01
CA GLU A 153 -29.43 -48.07 19.81
C GLU A 153 -30.07 -47.77 21.16
N GLN A 154 -31.10 -48.56 21.48
CA GLN A 154 -31.78 -48.55 22.75
C GLN A 154 -30.76 -48.83 23.86
N ASP A 155 -30.64 -47.94 24.84
CA ASP A 155 -30.35 -48.37 26.19
C ASP A 155 -30.90 -47.39 27.23
N ALA A 156 -31.83 -47.95 28.02
CA ALA A 156 -32.33 -47.55 29.33
C ALA A 156 -32.42 -46.04 29.65
N VAL A 157 -33.66 -45.57 29.64
CA VAL A 157 -34.13 -44.50 30.55
C VAL A 157 -33.76 -44.87 31.99
N SER A 158 -32.89 -44.08 32.62
CA SER A 158 -32.96 -43.83 34.06
C SER A 158 -33.02 -42.33 34.26
N GLY A 159 -34.25 -41.82 34.38
CA GLY A 159 -34.51 -40.43 34.68
C GLY A 159 -33.95 -40.09 36.06
N ARG A 160 -32.88 -39.31 36.10
CA ARG A 160 -32.62 -38.42 37.24
C ARG A 160 -33.37 -37.13 36.99
N VAL A 161 -34.59 -37.06 37.50
CA VAL A 161 -35.25 -35.78 37.76
C VAL A 161 -34.36 -35.04 38.76
N PHE A 162 -33.85 -33.88 38.36
CA PHE A 162 -33.03 -33.02 39.21
C PHE A 162 -34.00 -32.21 40.08
N ASP A 163 -34.26 -32.70 41.30
CA ASP A 163 -35.08 -32.01 42.28
C ASP A 163 -34.44 -30.68 42.69
N PHE A 164 -35.15 -29.58 42.42
CA PHE A 164 -34.70 -28.20 42.66
C PHE A 164 -34.82 -27.77 44.14
N GLU A 165 -35.27 -28.66 45.04
CA GLU A 165 -35.55 -28.35 46.46
C GLU A 165 -34.46 -28.81 47.45
N LYS A 166 -33.27 -29.21 46.99
CA LYS A 166 -32.19 -29.57 47.92
C LYS A 166 -31.24 -28.40 48.15
N GLU A 167 -31.42 -27.72 49.28
CA GLU A 167 -30.52 -26.67 49.78
C GLU A 167 -29.05 -27.14 49.80
N PRO A 168 -28.08 -26.26 49.47
CA PRO A 168 -26.67 -26.61 49.57
C PRO A 168 -26.24 -26.70 51.05
N GLU A 169 -25.92 -27.91 51.49
CA GLU A 169 -25.31 -28.14 52.80
C GLU A 169 -23.94 -27.42 52.90
N LYS A 170 -23.93 -26.49 53.84
CA LYS A 170 -22.83 -25.74 54.48
C LYS A 170 -21.41 -26.21 54.17
N ARG A 171 -20.70 -25.31 53.49
CA ARG A 171 -19.31 -24.86 53.70
C ARG A 171 -18.55 -25.58 54.82
N HIS A 172 -17.44 -26.24 54.47
CA HIS A 172 -16.29 -26.40 55.38
C HIS A 172 -15.06 -25.73 54.78
N CYS A 173 -14.71 -24.60 55.41
CA CYS A 173 -13.43 -23.94 55.31
C CYS A 173 -12.51 -24.56 56.36
N CYS A 174 -11.37 -25.10 55.94
CA CYS A 174 -10.20 -25.33 56.79
C CYS A 174 -9.02 -24.80 55.97
N LYS A 175 -8.46 -23.65 56.38
CA LYS A 175 -7.37 -23.48 57.37
C LYS A 175 -6.03 -23.92 56.80
#